data_AF-A0AAD6Y2U5-F1
#
_entry.id   AF-A0AAD6Y2U5-F1
#
_cell.length_a   1.000
_cell.length_b   1.000
_cell.length_c   1.000
_cell.angle_alpha   90.00
_cell.angle_beta   90.00
_cell.angle_gamma   90.00
#
_symmetry.space_group_name_H-M   'P 1'
#
loop_
_entity.id
_entity.type
_entity.pdbx_description
1 polymer ?
#
loop_
_entity_poly.entity_id
_entity_poly.type
_entity_poly.pdbx_seq_one_letter_code
_entity_poly.pdbx_strand_id
1 'polypeptide(L)'
;MDDSLCPTCGSHTYSLLPADSHVINAQLRASLEEVQTAIRRQLEPAILSELPVHRKRQALERRLGLIVYPVLTLPNEIVSRIFVDCLPDHGRVRPSQTALLAQICRRWRDIALETCELWSSVDLTSTRHITDQFLLTWISRGKQYPLSWTLRAGFDRVCAFIPMIACRLWRLELCLAWTSYRKLANNRTSFPNLRQLALLPLYNSWLDKELRRMFHPQLFRRSFAA
;
A
#
# COMPACT_ATOMS: atom_id res chain seq x y z
N MET A 1 -73.40 71.42 -26.18
CA MET A 1 -73.16 70.48 -25.07
C MET A 1 -71.72 70.69 -24.67
N ASP A 2 -71.56 71.33 -23.52
CA ASP A 2 -70.30 71.57 -22.82
C ASP A 2 -69.54 70.27 -22.57
N ASP A 3 -68.20 70.35 -22.58
CA ASP A 3 -67.40 69.89 -21.44
C ASP A 3 -66.02 70.59 -21.40
N SER A 4 -65.98 71.64 -20.58
CA SER A 4 -65.08 71.88 -19.43
C SER A 4 -63.53 71.70 -19.52
N LEU A 5 -62.84 72.85 -19.36
CA LEU A 5 -61.63 73.20 -18.54
C LEU A 5 -60.61 72.12 -18.11
N CYS A 6 -59.30 72.34 -17.90
CA CYS A 6 -58.29 73.41 -18.06
C CYS A 6 -56.93 72.81 -17.53
N PRO A 7 -55.92 73.56 -17.03
CA PRO A 7 -54.56 73.68 -17.57
C PRO A 7 -53.46 72.98 -16.72
N THR A 8 -52.24 72.77 -17.24
CA THR A 8 -50.98 72.90 -16.46
C THR A 8 -49.72 72.86 -17.33
N CYS A 9 -48.88 73.88 -17.10
CA CYS A 9 -47.42 73.97 -17.19
C CYS A 9 -46.61 72.69 -17.48
N GLY A 10 -45.60 72.78 -18.35
CA GLY A 10 -44.54 71.77 -18.42
C GLY A 10 -43.46 72.02 -19.47
N SER A 11 -42.70 73.11 -19.31
CA SER A 11 -41.26 73.23 -19.58
C SER A 11 -40.62 72.47 -20.76
N HIS A 12 -40.00 73.27 -21.64
CA HIS A 12 -38.66 73.04 -22.18
C HIS A 12 -37.90 71.85 -21.58
N THR A 13 -37.42 70.94 -22.43
CA THR A 13 -35.98 70.74 -22.61
C THR A 13 -35.72 69.72 -23.71
N TYR A 14 -35.00 70.18 -24.74
CA TYR A 14 -34.12 69.35 -25.55
C TYR A 14 -33.31 68.44 -24.62
N SER A 15 -33.53 67.13 -24.64
CA SER A 15 -32.59 66.16 -24.08
C SER A 15 -31.71 65.65 -25.21
N LEU A 16 -30.58 66.34 -25.37
CA LEU A 16 -29.41 65.93 -26.11
C LEU A 16 -29.13 64.44 -25.85
N LEU A 17 -29.04 63.63 -26.92
CA LEU A 17 -28.27 62.38 -26.86
C LEU A 17 -26.88 62.75 -26.34
N PRO A 18 -26.44 62.21 -25.19
CA PRO A 18 -25.21 62.69 -24.59
C PRO A 18 -24.06 62.20 -25.46
N ALA A 19 -23.40 63.14 -26.14
CA ALA A 19 -22.10 62.95 -26.79
C ALA A 19 -21.11 62.24 -25.84
N ASP A 20 -21.31 62.39 -24.54
CA ASP A 20 -20.59 61.72 -23.46
C ASP A 20 -20.66 60.19 -23.53
N SER A 21 -21.76 59.56 -23.99
CA SER A 21 -21.85 58.09 -24.06
C SER A 21 -20.95 57.48 -25.13
N HIS A 22 -20.80 58.15 -26.27
CA HIS A 22 -19.90 57.69 -27.34
C HIS A 22 -18.43 57.88 -26.95
N VAL A 23 -18.13 58.98 -26.24
CA VAL A 23 -16.81 59.26 -25.67
C VAL A 23 -16.45 58.24 -24.58
N ILE A 24 -17.37 57.96 -23.64
CA ILE A 24 -17.18 56.95 -22.59
C ILE A 24 -16.95 55.56 -23.18
N ASN A 25 -17.71 55.16 -24.20
CA ASN A 25 -17.53 53.87 -24.88
C ASN A 25 -16.21 53.80 -25.66
N ALA A 26 -15.75 54.89 -26.27
CA ALA A 26 -14.45 54.96 -26.92
C ALA A 26 -13.31 54.86 -25.91
N GLN A 27 -13.44 55.54 -24.76
CA GLN A 27 -12.48 55.48 -23.66
C GLN A 27 -12.36 54.06 -23.09
N LEU A 28 -13.50 53.39 -22.84
CA LEU A 28 -13.56 52.01 -22.35
C LEU A 28 -12.92 51.02 -23.33
N ARG A 29 -13.15 51.18 -24.64
CA ARG A 29 -12.51 50.35 -25.67
C ARG A 29 -11.00 50.57 -25.71
N ALA A 30 -10.54 51.81 -25.62
CA ALA A 30 -9.11 52.12 -25.55
C ALA A 30 -8.45 51.52 -24.29
N SER A 31 -9.09 51.64 -23.13
CA SER A 31 -8.62 51.01 -21.88
C SER A 31 -8.63 49.48 -21.96
N LEU A 32 -9.62 48.87 -22.64
CA LEU A 32 -9.66 47.43 -22.87
C LEU A 32 -8.50 46.98 -23.77
N GLU A 33 -8.24 47.69 -24.86
CA GLU A 33 -7.12 47.39 -25.77
C GLU A 33 -5.77 47.53 -25.06
N GLU A 34 -5.62 48.53 -24.19
CA GLU A 34 -4.42 48.71 -23.37
C GLU A 34 -4.19 47.51 -22.45
N VAL A 35 -5.24 47.08 -21.72
CA VAL A 35 -5.18 45.91 -20.85
C VAL A 35 -4.91 44.63 -21.65
N GLN A 36 -5.57 44.43 -22.80
CA GLN A 36 -5.34 43.28 -23.68
C GLN A 36 -3.91 43.23 -24.21
N THR A 37 -3.35 44.39 -24.55
CA THR A 37 -1.97 44.51 -25.02
C THR A 37 -0.98 44.22 -23.89
N ALA A 38 -1.25 44.69 -22.67
CA ALA A 38 -0.45 44.39 -21.50
C ALA A 38 -0.44 42.88 -21.17
N ILE A 39 -1.61 42.23 -21.21
CA ILE A 39 -1.74 40.78 -21.04
C ILE A 39 -0.92 40.04 -22.10
N ARG A 40 -1.05 40.42 -23.38
CA ARG A 40 -0.29 39.78 -24.48
C ARG A 40 1.23 39.93 -24.30
N ARG A 41 1.69 41.14 -23.96
CA ARG A 41 3.11 41.43 -23.72
C ARG A 41 3.69 40.61 -22.57
N GLN A 42 2.88 40.29 -21.56
CA GLN A 42 3.30 39.44 -20.45
C GLN A 42 3.25 37.94 -20.80
N LEU A 43 2.28 37.49 -21.59
CA LEU A 43 2.09 36.07 -21.93
C LEU A 43 3.04 35.54 -23.02
N GLU A 44 3.33 36.33 -24.06
CA GLU A 44 4.20 35.91 -25.17
C GLU A 44 5.60 35.43 -24.71
N PRO A 45 6.36 36.18 -23.90
CA PRO A 45 7.68 35.74 -23.46
C PRO A 45 7.60 34.53 -22.53
N ALA A 46 6.54 34.39 -21.74
CA ALA A 46 6.31 33.23 -20.89
C ALA A 46 6.14 31.96 -21.73
N ILE A 47 5.27 31.99 -22.74
CA ILE A 47 5.04 30.86 -23.66
C ILE A 47 6.33 30.50 -24.42
N LEU A 48 7.05 31.50 -24.94
CA LEU A 48 8.33 31.30 -25.64
C LEU A 48 9.40 30.67 -24.73
N SER A 49 9.46 31.07 -23.46
CA SER A 49 10.40 30.52 -22.48
C SER A 49 10.05 29.09 -22.05
N GLU A 50 8.78 28.68 -22.16
CA GLU A 50 8.33 27.33 -21.84
C GLU A 50 8.55 26.32 -22.98
N LEU A 51 8.65 26.77 -24.24
CA LEU A 51 8.86 25.89 -25.41
C LEU A 51 10.11 25.00 -25.31
N PRO A 52 11.29 25.49 -24.88
CA PRO A 52 12.47 24.64 -24.67
C PRO A 52 12.25 23.55 -23.61
N VAL A 53 11.56 23.89 -22.52
CA VAL A 53 11.24 22.96 -21.43
C VAL A 53 10.29 21.86 -21.92
N HIS A 54 9.25 22.25 -22.67
CA HIS A 54 8.31 21.30 -23.29
C HIS A 54 9.00 20.37 -24.28
N ARG A 55 9.89 20.90 -25.14
CA ARG A 55 10.68 20.08 -26.08
C ARG A 55 11.60 19.12 -25.36
N LYS A 56 12.28 19.57 -24.30
CA LYS A 56 13.16 18.72 -23.46
C LYS A 56 12.36 17.61 -22.78
N ARG A 57 11.19 17.94 -22.21
CA ARG A 57 10.25 16.95 -21.64
C ARG A 57 9.85 15.91 -22.69
N GLN A 58 9.40 16.34 -23.86
CA GLN A 58 8.97 15.42 -24.92
C GLN A 58 10.11 14.54 -25.46
N ALA A 59 11.35 15.06 -25.49
CA ALA A 59 12.52 14.28 -25.83
C ALA A 59 12.86 13.22 -24.76
N LEU A 60 12.73 13.57 -23.47
CA LEU A 60 12.90 12.62 -22.36
C LEU A 60 11.82 11.55 -22.37
N GLU A 61 10.55 11.92 -22.56
CA GLU A 61 9.43 10.97 -22.68
C GLU A 61 9.65 9.98 -23.83
N ARG A 62 10.12 10.46 -24.99
CA ARG A 62 10.50 9.58 -26.12
C ARG A 62 11.63 8.63 -25.75
N ARG A 63 12.69 9.10 -25.09
CA ARG A 63 13.82 8.25 -24.67
C ARG A 63 13.40 7.22 -23.63
N LEU A 64 12.55 7.60 -22.67
CA LEU A 64 11.96 6.69 -21.68
C LEU A 64 11.07 5.63 -22.34
N GLY A 65 10.29 6.00 -23.36
CA GLY A 65 9.45 5.07 -24.11
C GLY A 65 10.23 4.00 -24.89
N LEU A 66 11.51 4.23 -25.21
CA LEU A 66 12.40 3.23 -25.81
C LEU A 66 12.97 2.23 -24.80
N ILE A 67 12.96 2.59 -23.50
CA ILE A 67 13.43 1.70 -22.44
C ILE A 67 12.30 0.73 -22.12
N VAL A 68 12.41 -0.49 -22.66
CA VAL A 68 11.56 -1.60 -22.25
C VAL A 68 12.02 -2.05 -20.87
N TYR A 69 11.11 -2.05 -19.90
CA TYR A 69 11.32 -2.65 -18.60
C TYR A 69 10.70 -4.05 -18.64
N PRO A 70 11.45 -5.12 -18.96
CA PRO A 70 10.86 -6.44 -19.25
C PRO A 70 10.03 -6.95 -18.08
N VAL A 71 10.47 -6.68 -16.84
CA VAL A 71 9.75 -7.05 -15.63
C VAL A 71 8.38 -6.36 -15.47
N LEU A 72 8.18 -5.22 -16.12
CA LEU A 72 6.91 -4.49 -16.15
C LEU A 72 6.00 -4.94 -17.31
N THR A 73 6.46 -5.79 -18.21
CA THR A 73 5.66 -6.37 -19.32
C THR A 73 5.36 -7.85 -19.15
N LEU A 74 6.02 -8.54 -18.20
CA LEU A 74 5.71 -9.93 -17.87
C LEU A 74 4.24 -10.11 -17.45
N PRO A 75 3.57 -11.23 -17.78
CA PRO A 75 2.28 -11.58 -17.20
C PRO A 75 2.33 -11.68 -15.67
N ASN A 76 1.19 -11.48 -15.00
CA ASN A 76 1.13 -11.46 -13.54
C ASN A 76 1.56 -12.81 -12.94
N GLU A 77 1.23 -13.92 -13.60
CA GLU A 77 1.55 -15.28 -13.18
C GLU A 77 3.07 -15.50 -13.13
N ILE A 78 3.79 -14.96 -14.11
CA ILE A 78 5.26 -15.05 -14.17
C ILE A 78 5.89 -14.21 -13.07
N VAL A 79 5.37 -13.01 -12.82
CA VAL A 79 5.85 -12.15 -11.72
C VAL A 79 5.57 -12.80 -10.36
N SER A 80 4.37 -13.35 -10.15
CA SER A 80 4.04 -14.13 -8.94
C SER A 80 4.99 -15.30 -8.75
N ARG A 81 5.32 -16.03 -9.81
CA ARG A 81 6.27 -17.14 -9.76
C ARG A 81 7.66 -16.67 -9.36
N ILE A 82 8.15 -15.58 -9.96
CA ILE A 82 9.42 -14.96 -9.59
C ILE A 82 9.42 -14.59 -8.10
N PHE A 83 8.34 -13.98 -7.58
CA PHE A 83 8.26 -13.61 -6.18
C PHE A 83 8.37 -14.81 -5.23
N VAL A 84 7.69 -15.91 -5.57
CA VAL A 84 7.73 -17.16 -4.80
C VAL A 84 9.13 -17.78 -4.86
N ASP A 85 9.74 -17.84 -6.05
CA ASP A 85 11.10 -18.38 -6.23
C ASP A 85 12.17 -17.52 -5.53
N CYS A 86 11.86 -16.26 -5.19
CA CYS A 86 12.74 -15.40 -4.37
C CYS A 86 12.59 -15.63 -2.86
N LEU A 87 11.64 -16.46 -2.41
CA LEU A 87 11.50 -16.80 -1.00
C LEU A 87 12.60 -17.78 -0.56
N PRO A 88 12.97 -17.80 0.73
CA PRO A 88 13.96 -18.74 1.21
C PRO A 88 13.47 -20.21 1.12
N ASP A 89 14.30 -21.08 0.55
CA ASP A 89 14.03 -22.52 0.39
C ASP A 89 13.68 -23.23 1.70
N HIS A 90 14.23 -22.77 2.82
CA HIS A 90 13.94 -23.33 4.15
C HIS A 90 12.52 -23.02 4.64
N GLY A 91 11.73 -22.24 3.89
CA GLY A 91 10.32 -21.96 4.15
C GLY A 91 10.08 -21.12 5.40
N ARG A 92 11.05 -20.28 5.79
CA ARG A 92 10.94 -19.32 6.92
C ARG A 92 10.98 -17.90 6.39
N VAL A 93 9.84 -17.38 5.97
CA VAL A 93 9.73 -16.08 5.30
C VAL A 93 9.67 -14.96 6.33
N ARG A 94 10.58 -14.00 6.27
CA ARG A 94 10.53 -12.83 7.14
C ARG A 94 9.49 -11.84 6.60
N PRO A 95 8.64 -11.22 7.44
CA PRO A 95 7.66 -10.24 6.98
C PRO A 95 8.23 -9.10 6.13
N SER A 96 9.48 -8.70 6.40
CA SER A 96 10.17 -7.67 5.62
C SER A 96 10.42 -8.07 4.16
N GLN A 97 10.60 -9.36 3.87
CA GLN A 97 10.82 -9.86 2.51
C GLN A 97 9.55 -9.69 1.66
N THR A 98 8.40 -10.12 2.17
CA THR A 98 7.11 -9.93 1.50
C THR A 98 6.73 -8.46 1.40
N ALA A 99 7.00 -7.67 2.45
CA ALA A 99 6.74 -6.23 2.43
C ALA A 99 7.57 -5.49 1.38
N LEU A 100 8.83 -5.89 1.16
CA LEU A 100 9.71 -5.29 0.15
C LEU A 100 9.11 -5.42 -1.26
N LEU A 101 8.60 -6.62 -1.61
CA LEU A 101 7.95 -6.86 -2.91
C LEU A 101 6.73 -5.94 -3.11
N ALA A 102 5.95 -5.71 -2.05
CA ALA A 102 4.77 -4.86 -2.07
C ALA A 102 5.06 -3.35 -2.03
N GLN A 103 6.31 -2.93 -1.88
CA GLN A 103 6.72 -1.52 -1.79
C GLN A 103 7.33 -0.96 -3.08
N ILE A 104 7.63 -1.81 -4.07
CA ILE A 104 8.34 -1.40 -5.29
C ILE A 104 7.48 -0.51 -6.21
N CYS A 105 6.30 -0.98 -6.62
CA CYS A 105 5.35 -0.19 -7.39
C CYS A 105 3.92 -0.67 -7.16
N ARG A 106 2.92 0.07 -7.65
CA ARG A 106 1.49 -0.30 -7.51
C ARG A 106 1.20 -1.71 -8.05
N ARG A 107 1.67 -1.99 -9.27
CA ARG A 107 1.48 -3.29 -9.93
C ARG A 107 2.06 -4.45 -9.11
N TRP A 108 3.27 -4.31 -8.59
CA TRP A 108 3.91 -5.35 -7.78
C TRP A 108 3.20 -5.55 -6.45
N ARG A 109 2.68 -4.47 -5.85
CA ARG A 109 1.84 -4.56 -4.66
C ARG A 109 0.61 -5.39 -4.93
N ASP A 110 -0.13 -5.12 -6.00
CA ASP A 110 -1.35 -5.83 -6.32
C ASP A 110 -1.06 -7.34 -6.52
N ILE A 111 -0.03 -7.66 -7.31
CA ILE A 111 0.42 -9.04 -7.54
C ILE A 111 0.85 -9.71 -6.23
N ALA A 112 1.65 -9.05 -5.39
CA ALA A 112 2.12 -9.62 -4.13
C ALA A 112 0.96 -9.87 -3.14
N LEU A 113 -0.05 -8.99 -3.12
CA LEU A 113 -1.23 -9.14 -2.27
C LEU A 113 -2.13 -10.29 -2.74
N GLU A 114 -2.21 -10.54 -4.04
CA GLU A 114 -3.02 -11.64 -4.62
C GLU A 114 -2.31 -13.00 -4.54
N THR A 115 -0.97 -13.01 -4.49
CA THR A 115 -0.16 -14.23 -4.44
C THR A 115 -0.14 -14.84 -3.04
N CYS A 116 -1.12 -15.71 -2.75
CA CYS A 116 -1.36 -16.29 -1.42
C CYS A 116 -0.15 -17.04 -0.84
N GLU A 117 0.67 -17.65 -1.70
CA GLU A 117 1.86 -18.42 -1.31
C GLU A 117 2.90 -17.54 -0.58
N LEU A 118 3.00 -16.25 -0.91
CA LEU A 118 3.89 -15.29 -0.21
C LEU A 118 3.49 -15.03 1.24
N TRP A 119 2.24 -15.36 1.60
CA TRP A 119 1.65 -15.19 2.92
C TRP A 119 1.44 -16.53 3.63
N SER A 120 1.88 -17.63 3.03
CA SER A 120 1.72 -18.97 3.58
C SER A 120 2.73 -19.29 4.68
N SER A 121 3.90 -18.66 4.66
CA SER A 121 4.97 -18.84 5.65
C SER A 121 5.27 -17.56 6.40
N VAL A 122 5.62 -17.65 7.70
CA VAL A 122 6.11 -16.50 8.46
C VAL A 122 7.14 -16.89 9.52
N ASP A 123 8.23 -16.13 9.62
CA ASP A 123 9.23 -16.18 10.70
C ASP A 123 9.17 -14.91 11.55
N LEU A 124 8.62 -15.06 12.75
CA LEU A 124 8.43 -13.99 13.72
C LEU A 124 9.58 -13.99 14.73
N THR A 125 10.56 -13.13 14.47
CA THR A 125 11.79 -13.02 15.27
C THR A 125 11.74 -11.95 16.36
N SER A 126 10.80 -11.01 16.29
CA SER A 126 10.68 -9.89 17.23
C SER A 126 9.22 -9.58 17.54
N THR A 127 8.93 -9.24 18.80
CA THR A 127 7.59 -8.82 19.24
C THR A 127 7.22 -7.40 18.81
N ARG A 128 8.19 -6.57 18.43
CA ARG A 128 8.01 -5.12 18.21
C ARG A 128 6.90 -4.79 17.20
N HIS A 129 6.70 -5.65 16.21
CA HIS A 129 5.74 -5.43 15.11
C HIS A 129 4.63 -6.50 15.04
N ILE A 130 4.55 -7.39 16.03
CA ILE A 130 3.50 -8.41 16.08
C ILE A 130 2.27 -7.77 16.74
N THR A 131 1.36 -7.27 15.90
CA THR A 131 0.03 -6.79 16.31
C THR A 131 -1.04 -7.75 15.84
N ASP A 132 -2.22 -7.70 16.47
CA ASP A 132 -3.38 -8.51 16.07
C ASP A 132 -3.77 -8.19 14.62
N GLN A 133 -3.73 -6.92 14.23
CA GLN A 133 -3.97 -6.49 12.86
C GLN A 133 -2.96 -7.09 11.87
N PHE A 134 -1.68 -7.14 12.24
CA PHE A 134 -0.65 -7.78 11.42
C PHE A 134 -0.96 -9.28 11.23
N LEU A 135 -1.27 -10.00 12.31
CA LEU A 135 -1.59 -11.43 12.26
C LEU A 135 -2.83 -11.70 11.41
N LEU A 136 -3.92 -10.95 11.62
CA LEU A 136 -5.14 -11.05 10.82
C LEU A 136 -4.88 -10.75 9.33
N THR A 137 -4.06 -9.74 9.05
CA THR A 137 -3.67 -9.40 7.67
C THR A 137 -2.87 -10.54 7.03
N TRP A 138 -1.93 -11.13 7.77
CA TRP A 138 -1.12 -12.24 7.27
C TRP A 138 -1.97 -13.48 6.98
N ILE A 139 -2.83 -13.86 7.94
CA ILE A 139 -3.70 -15.03 7.84
C ILE A 139 -4.70 -14.89 6.70
N SER A 140 -5.30 -13.71 6.53
CA SER A 140 -6.30 -13.43 5.49
C SER A 140 -5.69 -13.50 4.09
N ARG A 141 -4.49 -12.96 3.90
CA ARG A 141 -3.79 -13.01 2.60
C ARG A 141 -3.32 -14.41 2.23
N GLY A 142 -3.00 -15.26 3.22
CA GLY A 142 -2.75 -16.68 2.98
C GLY A 142 -4.00 -17.48 2.56
N LYS A 143 -5.22 -16.89 2.59
CA LYS A 143 -6.50 -17.51 2.22
C LYS A 143 -6.68 -18.95 2.75
N GLN A 144 -6.67 -19.96 1.88
CA GLN A 144 -6.78 -21.37 2.24
C GLN A 144 -5.45 -22.13 2.09
N TYR A 145 -4.36 -21.44 1.77
CA TYR A 145 -3.05 -22.08 1.62
C TYR A 145 -2.60 -22.71 2.95
N PRO A 146 -1.90 -23.87 2.89
CA PRO A 146 -1.23 -24.47 4.04
C PRO A 146 -0.24 -23.49 4.66
N LEU A 147 -0.28 -23.34 5.98
CA LEU A 147 0.52 -22.40 6.74
C LEU A 147 1.76 -23.03 7.37
N SER A 148 2.88 -22.30 7.33
CA SER A 148 4.16 -22.64 7.97
C SER A 148 4.61 -21.52 8.89
N TRP A 149 4.53 -21.71 10.20
CA TRP A 149 4.78 -20.63 11.17
C TRP A 149 6.00 -20.93 12.03
N THR A 150 6.94 -19.98 12.08
CA THR A 150 8.10 -20.01 12.98
C THR A 150 7.98 -18.85 13.96
N LEU A 151 7.76 -19.17 15.23
CA LEU A 151 7.53 -18.21 16.30
C LEU A 151 8.73 -18.20 17.23
N ARG A 152 9.71 -17.33 16.95
CA ARG A 152 10.89 -17.16 17.82
C ARG A 152 10.64 -16.16 18.94
N ALA A 153 9.60 -15.34 18.79
CA ALA A 153 9.14 -14.37 19.77
C ALA A 153 7.61 -14.25 19.71
N GLY A 154 7.01 -13.70 20.76
CA GLY A 154 5.60 -13.27 20.74
C GLY A 154 4.56 -14.39 20.78
N PHE A 155 4.95 -15.62 21.14
CA PHE A 155 4.03 -16.76 21.22
C PHE A 155 2.76 -16.44 22.01
N ASP A 156 2.86 -15.72 23.12
CA ASP A 156 1.69 -15.39 23.97
C ASP A 156 0.61 -14.57 23.25
N ARG A 157 0.97 -13.77 22.25
CA ARG A 157 -0.03 -13.08 21.40
C ARG A 157 -0.55 -14.01 20.32
N VAL A 158 0.36 -14.77 19.71
CA VAL A 158 0.05 -15.64 18.58
C VAL A 158 -0.82 -16.84 19.00
N CYS A 159 -0.70 -17.31 20.24
CA CYS A 159 -1.41 -18.49 20.73
C CYS A 159 -2.94 -18.32 20.71
N ALA A 160 -3.45 -17.09 20.81
CA ALA A 160 -4.88 -16.80 20.68
C ALA A 160 -5.42 -17.07 19.26
N PHE A 161 -4.56 -16.98 18.24
CA PHE A 161 -4.93 -17.20 16.83
C PHE A 161 -4.73 -18.65 16.39
N ILE A 162 -3.96 -19.44 17.14
CA ILE A 162 -3.65 -20.84 16.82
C ILE A 162 -4.91 -21.67 16.52
N PRO A 163 -6.00 -21.63 17.32
CA PRO A 163 -7.21 -22.40 17.03
C PRO A 163 -7.80 -22.11 15.64
N MET A 164 -7.78 -20.84 15.22
CA MET A 164 -8.32 -20.40 13.93
C MET A 164 -7.49 -20.90 12.73
N ILE A 165 -6.19 -21.10 12.91
CA ILE A 165 -5.27 -21.50 11.84
C ILE A 165 -4.84 -22.97 11.92
N ALA A 166 -5.25 -23.69 12.96
CA ALA A 166 -4.75 -25.04 13.26
C ALA A 166 -5.00 -26.04 12.14
N CYS A 167 -6.14 -25.94 11.44
CA CYS A 167 -6.44 -26.80 10.29
C CYS A 167 -5.59 -26.45 9.06
N ARG A 168 -4.98 -25.27 8.99
CA ARG A 168 -4.12 -24.87 7.88
C ARG A 168 -2.64 -25.09 8.19
N LEU A 169 -2.25 -25.15 9.46
CA LEU A 169 -0.86 -25.32 9.86
C LEU A 169 -0.34 -26.71 9.48
N TRP A 170 0.66 -26.75 8.59
CA TRP A 170 1.40 -27.96 8.27
C TRP A 170 2.79 -28.00 8.94
N ARG A 171 3.35 -26.82 9.25
CA ARG A 171 4.61 -26.65 9.99
C ARG A 171 4.45 -25.60 11.08
N LEU A 172 4.91 -25.94 12.27
CA LEU A 172 4.94 -25.04 13.43
C LEU A 172 6.27 -25.18 14.18
N GLU A 173 7.04 -24.11 14.25
CA GLU A 173 8.27 -24.02 15.04
C GLU A 173 8.08 -22.98 16.13
N LEU A 174 8.33 -23.34 17.38
CA LEU A 174 8.10 -22.48 18.53
C LEU A 174 9.37 -22.36 19.35
N CYS A 175 9.92 -21.15 19.49
CA CYS A 175 10.90 -20.87 20.54
C CYS A 175 10.16 -20.36 21.77
N LEU A 176 10.14 -21.16 22.84
CA LEU A 176 9.32 -20.89 24.02
C LEU A 176 10.17 -20.65 25.27
N ALA A 177 9.68 -19.73 26.11
CA ALA A 177 10.03 -19.70 27.51
C ALA A 177 9.21 -20.76 28.26
N TRP A 178 9.68 -21.19 29.43
CA TRP A 178 9.00 -22.20 30.24
C TRP A 178 7.54 -21.84 30.59
N THR A 179 7.26 -20.55 30.83
CA THR A 179 5.90 -20.06 31.10
C THR A 179 4.95 -20.27 29.92
N SER A 180 5.43 -20.02 28.71
CA SER A 180 4.68 -20.23 27.46
C SER A 180 4.48 -21.72 27.16
N TYR A 181 5.40 -22.59 27.59
CA TYR A 181 5.26 -24.04 27.44
C TYR A 181 4.03 -24.59 28.18
N ARG A 182 3.72 -24.12 29.39
CA ARG A 182 2.50 -24.55 30.12
C ARG A 182 1.23 -24.19 29.35
N LYS A 183 1.20 -23.05 28.67
CA LYS A 183 0.06 -22.64 27.83
C LYS A 183 -0.10 -23.56 26.63
N LEU A 184 1.01 -23.95 25.99
CA LEU A 184 0.99 -24.92 24.90
C LEU A 184 0.56 -26.32 25.38
N ALA A 185 1.10 -26.79 26.52
CA ALA A 185 0.76 -28.10 27.07
C ALA A 185 -0.73 -28.23 27.46
N ASN A 186 -1.35 -27.12 27.87
CA ASN A 186 -2.78 -27.07 28.17
C ASN A 186 -3.66 -26.79 26.93
N ASN A 187 -3.06 -26.63 25.75
CA ASN A 187 -3.79 -26.35 24.53
C ASN A 187 -4.49 -27.63 24.02
N ARG A 188 -5.82 -27.58 23.86
CA ARG A 188 -6.64 -28.70 23.37
C ARG A 188 -7.00 -28.59 21.88
N THR A 189 -6.38 -27.68 21.15
CA THR A 189 -6.61 -27.48 19.73
C THR A 189 -6.12 -28.69 18.95
N SER A 190 -6.95 -29.19 18.03
CA SER A 190 -6.54 -30.23 17.08
C SER A 190 -5.77 -29.63 15.91
N PHE A 191 -4.66 -30.24 15.55
CA PHE A 191 -3.81 -29.84 14.42
C PHE A 191 -3.81 -30.93 13.34
N PRO A 192 -4.91 -31.08 12.59
CA PRO A 192 -5.12 -32.25 11.72
C PRO A 192 -4.12 -32.34 10.55
N ASN A 193 -3.58 -31.20 10.11
CA ASN A 193 -2.67 -31.12 8.97
C ASN A 193 -1.21 -30.90 9.36
N LEU A 194 -0.89 -30.87 10.66
CA LEU A 194 0.46 -30.59 11.15
C LEU A 194 1.37 -31.79 10.92
N ARG A 195 2.37 -31.60 10.07
CA ARG A 195 3.37 -32.62 9.69
C ARG A 195 4.72 -32.38 10.37
N GLN A 196 5.00 -31.12 10.71
CA GLN A 196 6.25 -30.73 11.35
C GLN A 196 5.98 -29.84 12.57
N LEU A 197 6.43 -30.30 13.73
CA LEU A 197 6.43 -29.53 14.97
C LEU A 197 7.86 -29.47 15.52
N ALA A 198 8.33 -28.28 15.87
CA ALA A 198 9.59 -28.11 16.59
C ALA A 198 9.39 -27.20 17.81
N LEU A 199 9.81 -27.67 18.98
CA LEU A 199 9.82 -26.88 20.21
C LEU A 199 11.27 -26.61 20.61
N LEU A 200 11.65 -25.34 20.59
CA LEU A 200 13.00 -24.86 20.85
C LEU A 200 13.01 -24.04 22.15
N PRO A 201 13.93 -24.30 23.10
CA PRO A 201 14.03 -23.49 24.31
C PRO A 201 14.66 -22.11 24.02
N LEU A 202 14.15 -21.03 24.64
CA LEU A 202 14.68 -19.67 24.46
C LEU A 202 16.02 -19.41 25.20
N TYR A 203 16.37 -20.17 26.24
CA TYR A 203 17.61 -20.00 27.02
C TYR A 203 18.16 -21.33 27.57
N ASN A 204 19.46 -21.56 27.30
CA ASN A 204 20.48 -22.43 27.92
C ASN A 204 20.22 -23.93 28.24
N SER A 205 21.31 -24.68 28.08
CA SER A 205 21.53 -26.14 28.06
C SER A 205 20.92 -27.01 29.18
N TRP A 206 20.45 -26.43 30.28
CA TRP A 206 19.80 -27.18 31.36
C TRP A 206 18.38 -27.66 30.97
N LEU A 207 17.66 -26.86 30.16
CA LEU A 207 16.29 -27.21 29.74
C LEU A 207 16.27 -28.33 28.67
N ASP A 208 17.33 -28.47 27.87
CA ASP A 208 17.45 -29.51 26.84
C ASP A 208 17.49 -30.92 27.46
N LYS A 209 18.04 -31.08 28.67
CA LYS A 209 18.10 -32.39 29.37
C LYS A 209 16.74 -32.82 29.94
N GLU A 210 15.97 -31.91 30.51
CA GLU A 210 14.64 -32.22 31.08
C GLU A 210 13.56 -32.35 30.00
N LEU A 211 13.60 -31.52 28.94
CA LEU A 211 12.66 -31.65 27.82
C LEU A 211 12.83 -32.98 27.06
N ARG A 212 14.06 -33.51 26.95
CA ARG A 212 14.32 -34.85 26.39
C ARG A 212 13.83 -35.99 27.26
N ARG A 213 13.69 -35.77 28.56
CA ARG A 213 13.14 -36.77 29.50
C ARG A 213 11.61 -36.80 29.44
N MET A 214 10.96 -35.66 29.21
CA MET A 214 9.50 -35.55 29.22
C MET A 214 8.84 -35.90 27.87
N PHE A 215 9.56 -35.84 26.76
CA PHE A 215 8.98 -36.09 25.44
C PHE A 215 9.64 -37.24 24.70
N HIS A 216 8.81 -37.97 23.94
CA HIS A 216 9.25 -39.01 23.04
C HIS A 216 10.25 -38.45 22.00
N PRO A 217 11.38 -39.11 21.71
CA PRO A 217 12.44 -38.60 20.84
C PRO A 217 11.98 -38.28 19.40
N GLN A 218 10.82 -38.78 18.98
CA GLN A 218 10.21 -38.46 17.68
C GLN A 218 9.67 -37.02 17.57
N LEU A 219 9.41 -36.33 18.69
CA LEU A 219 9.02 -34.91 18.70
C LEU A 219 10.22 -33.96 18.59
N PHE A 220 11.42 -34.46 18.85
CA PHE A 220 12.68 -33.74 18.68
C PHE A 220 13.37 -34.15 17.37
N ARG A 221 12.74 -33.89 16.22
CA ARG A 221 13.52 -33.86 14.97
C ARG A 221 14.37 -32.60 14.97
N ARG A 222 15.63 -32.74 15.40
CA ARG A 222 16.69 -31.76 15.17
C ARG A 222 16.80 -31.50 13.66
N SER A 223 16.26 -30.39 13.19
CA SER A 223 16.80 -29.73 11.99
C SER A 223 17.76 -28.64 12.46
N PHE A 224 18.93 -29.04 12.95
CA PHE A 224 20.10 -28.16 12.93
C PHE A 224 20.73 -28.31 11.55
N ALA A 225 20.34 -27.44 10.64
CA ALA A 225 21.07 -27.17 9.41
C ALA A 225 20.70 -25.76 8.94
N ALA A 226 21.65 -24.85 9.19
CA ALA A 226 21.89 -23.49 8.71
C ALA A 226 22.23 -22.59 9.90
#